data_AF-A0AAD1TA66-F1
#
_entry.id   AF-A0AAD1TA66-F1
#
_cell.length_a   1.000
_cell.length_b   1.000
_cell.length_c   1.000
_cell.angle_alpha   90.00
_cell.angle_beta   90.00
_cell.angle_gamma   90.00
#
_symmetry.space_group_name_H-M   'P 1'
#
loop_
_entity.id
_entity.type
_entity.pdbx_description
1 polymer ?
#
loop_
_entity_poly.entity_id
_entity_poly.type
_entity_poly.pdbx_seq_one_letter_code
_entity_poly.pdbx_strand_id
1 'polypeptide(L)'
;MRLHKQETIDAPAQLAQQMSFEKWKAILVRILDCILYLARQTLPLRGHSEDLNTDGNCGNFLETFKLLTKYDPVAKQHLHRVQRTDGYIVSYLSPQSQNEFINLLGDHIRTVIFQNIIKAKYFAIMFDSTPDISHTDQMSQVIRYVHIEDSGVHVTESFIDFI
;
A
#
# COMPACT_ATOMS: atom_id res chain seq x y z
N MET A 1 -4.63 -48.36 9.05
CA MET A 1 -3.42 -47.54 9.34
C MET A 1 -3.61 -46.17 8.71
N ARG A 2 -3.78 -45.10 9.51
CA ARG A 2 -4.08 -43.72 9.02
C ARG A 2 -2.93 -43.06 8.23
N LEU A 3 -1.77 -43.70 8.20
CA LEU A 3 -0.54 -43.21 7.55
C LEU A 3 -0.60 -43.15 6.01
N HIS A 4 -1.56 -43.84 5.36
CA HIS A 4 -1.67 -43.86 3.89
C HIS A 4 -2.66 -42.86 3.30
N LYS A 5 -3.36 -42.05 4.12
CA LYS A 5 -4.41 -41.13 3.64
C LYS A 5 -4.08 -39.63 3.72
N GLN A 6 -2.93 -39.23 4.28
CA GLN A 6 -2.62 -37.81 4.56
C GLN A 6 -3.72 -37.07 5.37
N GLU A 7 -4.60 -37.80 6.05
CA GLU A 7 -5.64 -37.24 6.92
C GLU A 7 -5.08 -37.18 8.34
N THR A 8 -4.32 -36.11 8.64
CA THR A 8 -3.81 -35.85 9.98
C THR A 8 -4.90 -35.13 10.82
N ILE A 9 -4.85 -35.26 12.15
CA ILE A 9 -5.88 -34.67 13.06
C ILE A 9 -5.88 -33.14 12.97
N ASP A 10 -4.74 -32.55 12.62
CA ASP A 10 -4.50 -31.12 12.43
C ASP A 10 -4.84 -30.62 11.02
N ALA A 11 -5.10 -31.50 10.04
CA ALA A 11 -5.43 -31.09 8.67
C ALA A 11 -6.63 -30.12 8.58
N PRO A 12 -7.73 -30.28 9.36
CA PRO A 12 -8.82 -29.30 9.36
C PRO A 12 -8.40 -27.93 9.91
N ALA A 13 -7.53 -27.89 10.92
CA ALA A 13 -7.04 -26.66 11.53
C ALA A 13 -6.08 -25.92 10.57
N GLN A 14 -5.18 -26.64 9.92
CA GLN A 14 -4.28 -26.11 8.90
C GLN A 14 -5.06 -25.53 7.72
N LEU A 15 -6.09 -26.25 7.24
CA LEU A 15 -6.95 -25.78 6.16
C LEU A 15 -7.68 -24.49 6.55
N ALA A 16 -8.25 -24.42 7.76
CA ALA A 16 -8.92 -23.22 8.26
C ALA A 16 -7.96 -22.01 8.35
N GLN A 17 -6.73 -22.23 8.80
CA GLN A 17 -5.70 -21.19 8.84
C GLN A 17 -5.33 -20.70 7.44
N GLN A 18 -5.14 -21.62 6.49
CA GLN A 18 -4.82 -21.27 5.11
C GLN A 18 -5.97 -20.49 4.44
N MET A 19 -7.21 -20.91 4.65
CA MET A 19 -8.38 -20.18 4.15
C MET A 19 -8.48 -18.76 4.74
N SER A 20 -8.15 -18.60 6.03
CA SER A 20 -8.09 -17.28 6.68
C SER A 20 -6.99 -16.39 6.08
N PHE A 21 -5.80 -16.97 5.85
CA PHE A 21 -4.68 -16.27 5.23
C PHE A 21 -5.03 -15.77 3.83
N GLU A 22 -5.58 -16.64 2.98
CA GLU A 22 -5.97 -16.25 1.61
C GLU A 22 -7.08 -15.20 1.61
N LYS A 23 -8.04 -15.30 2.54
CA LYS A 23 -9.06 -14.27 2.71
C LYS A 23 -8.46 -12.91 3.07
N TRP A 24 -7.56 -12.86 4.04
CA TRP A 24 -6.92 -11.60 4.44
C TRP A 24 -6.04 -11.03 3.34
N LYS A 25 -5.23 -11.87 2.69
CA LYS A 25 -4.44 -11.48 1.52
C LYS A 25 -5.33 -10.85 0.44
N ALA A 26 -6.46 -11.48 0.12
CA ALA A 26 -7.40 -10.94 -0.85
C ALA A 26 -7.95 -9.55 -0.44
N ILE A 27 -8.26 -9.34 0.84
CA ILE A 27 -8.72 -8.04 1.35
C ILE A 27 -7.61 -6.99 1.27
N LEU A 28 -6.40 -7.32 1.74
CA LEU A 28 -5.27 -6.39 1.79
C LEU A 28 -4.83 -5.95 0.40
N VAL A 29 -4.85 -6.85 -0.60
CA VAL A 29 -4.57 -6.49 -2.01
C VAL A 29 -5.52 -5.41 -2.52
N ARG A 30 -6.83 -5.52 -2.22
CA ARG A 30 -7.83 -4.52 -2.63
C ARG A 30 -7.63 -3.17 -1.96
N ILE A 31 -7.27 -3.19 -0.67
CA ILE A 31 -6.93 -1.98 0.08
C ILE A 31 -5.70 -1.32 -0.54
N LEU A 32 -4.67 -2.11 -0.83
CA LEU A 32 -3.45 -1.64 -1.47
C LEU A 32 -3.71 -1.04 -2.86
N ASP A 33 -4.55 -1.70 -3.67
CA ASP A 33 -4.95 -1.20 -4.99
C ASP A 33 -5.67 0.15 -4.91
N CYS A 34 -6.54 0.34 -3.90
CA CYS A 34 -7.19 1.63 -3.68
C CYS A 34 -6.18 2.73 -3.33
N ILE A 35 -5.21 2.43 -2.46
CA ILE A 35 -4.15 3.36 -2.06
C ILE A 35 -3.27 3.70 -3.28
N LEU A 36 -2.84 2.69 -4.04
CA LEU A 36 -2.02 2.86 -5.24
C LEU A 36 -2.74 3.67 -6.31
N TYR A 37 -4.03 3.40 -6.52
CA TYR A 37 -4.85 4.18 -7.46
C TYR A 37 -4.84 5.67 -7.08
N LEU A 38 -5.16 6.00 -5.83
CA LEU A 38 -5.22 7.39 -5.38
C LEU A 38 -3.85 8.07 -5.42
N ALA A 39 -2.80 7.37 -5.00
CA ALA A 39 -1.43 7.87 -5.07
C ALA A 39 -1.01 8.19 -6.51
N ARG A 40 -1.32 7.31 -7.48
CA ARG A 40 -1.03 7.54 -8.90
C ARG A 40 -1.81 8.72 -9.50
N GLN A 41 -3.02 8.97 -9.00
CA GLN A 41 -3.84 10.11 -9.42
C GLN A 41 -3.52 11.40 -8.63
N THR A 42 -2.55 11.36 -7.71
CA THR A 42 -2.23 12.48 -6.80
C THR A 42 -3.44 12.97 -6.00
N LEU A 43 -4.38 12.06 -5.69
CA LEU A 43 -5.59 12.37 -4.94
C LEU A 43 -5.36 12.20 -3.44
N PRO A 44 -5.88 13.10 -2.59
CA PRO A 44 -5.79 12.94 -1.15
C PRO A 44 -6.59 11.70 -0.72
N LEU A 45 -6.05 10.87 0.17
CA LEU A 45 -6.75 9.67 0.63
C LEU A 45 -7.89 10.00 1.60
N ARG A 46 -7.65 10.98 2.49
CA ARG A 46 -8.51 11.27 3.64
C ARG A 46 -9.57 12.32 3.33
N GLY A 47 -10.66 12.25 4.10
CA GLY A 47 -11.73 13.24 4.11
C GLY A 47 -11.77 14.01 5.43
N HIS A 48 -12.76 14.89 5.56
CA HIS A 48 -13.01 15.60 6.82
C HIS A 48 -13.52 14.66 7.92
N SER A 49 -14.29 13.64 7.53
CA SER A 49 -14.71 12.51 8.36
C SER A 49 -14.22 11.23 7.68
N GLU A 50 -13.89 10.21 8.48
CA GLU A 50 -13.60 8.85 8.01
C GLU A 50 -14.54 7.82 8.68
N ASP A 51 -15.72 8.27 9.12
CA ASP A 51 -16.72 7.40 9.74
C ASP A 51 -17.55 6.65 8.68
N LEU A 52 -17.29 5.35 8.57
CA LEU A 52 -17.96 4.41 7.67
C LEU A 52 -19.47 4.24 7.89
N ASN A 53 -19.99 4.71 9.02
CA ASN A 53 -21.40 4.60 9.38
C ASN A 53 -22.19 5.89 9.17
N THR A 54 -21.53 6.95 8.67
CA THR A 54 -22.20 8.22 8.34
C THR A 54 -22.49 8.33 6.84
N ASP A 55 -23.58 9.02 6.49
CA ASP A 55 -23.96 9.30 5.09
C ASP A 55 -23.11 10.41 4.44
N GLY A 56 -22.06 10.87 5.11
CA GLY A 56 -21.15 11.91 4.63
C GLY A 56 -20.05 11.37 3.72
N ASN A 57 -19.30 12.29 3.09
CA ASN A 57 -18.09 11.96 2.35
C ASN A 57 -16.99 11.50 3.33
N CYS A 58 -16.64 10.21 3.29
CA CYS A 58 -15.65 9.60 4.18
C CYS A 58 -14.19 9.73 3.68
N GLY A 59 -13.93 10.56 2.67
CA GLY A 59 -12.63 10.66 2.01
C GLY A 59 -12.46 9.71 0.83
N ASN A 60 -11.56 10.06 -0.09
CA ASN A 60 -11.44 9.34 -1.36
C ASN A 60 -11.07 7.86 -1.17
N PHE A 61 -10.28 7.51 -0.16
CA PHE A 61 -9.92 6.10 0.11
C PHE A 61 -11.16 5.27 0.47
N LEU A 62 -11.93 5.70 1.46
CA LEU A 62 -13.12 4.97 1.88
C LEU A 62 -14.21 5.00 0.81
N GLU A 63 -14.39 6.10 0.09
CA GLU A 63 -15.35 6.18 -1.03
C GLU A 63 -14.93 5.30 -2.22
N THR A 64 -13.64 5.22 -2.52
CA THR A 64 -13.11 4.29 -3.55
C THR A 64 -13.32 2.84 -3.11
N PHE A 65 -13.06 2.51 -1.85
CA PHE A 65 -13.30 1.17 -1.32
C PHE A 65 -14.80 0.82 -1.31
N LYS A 66 -15.69 1.76 -0.93
CA LYS A 66 -17.14 1.61 -1.03
C LYS A 66 -17.57 1.38 -2.48
N LEU A 67 -17.01 2.10 -3.45
CA LEU A 67 -17.27 1.86 -4.87
C LEU A 67 -16.87 0.45 -5.28
N LEU A 68 -15.70 -0.02 -4.86
CA LEU A 68 -15.22 -1.38 -5.14
C LEU A 68 -16.19 -2.45 -4.61
N THR A 69 -16.82 -2.23 -3.44
CA THR A 69 -17.81 -3.18 -2.89
C THR A 69 -19.04 -3.40 -3.75
N LYS A 70 -19.33 -2.50 -4.71
CA LYS A 70 -20.43 -2.70 -5.66
C LYS A 70 -20.16 -3.85 -6.63
N TYR A 71 -18.88 -4.12 -6.91
CA TYR A 71 -18.45 -5.07 -7.94
C TYR A 71 -17.66 -6.26 -7.36
N ASP A 72 -17.04 -6.08 -6.20
CA ASP A 72 -16.20 -7.10 -5.59
C ASP A 72 -16.85 -7.71 -4.33
N PRO A 73 -17.19 -9.02 -4.35
CA PRO A 73 -17.88 -9.67 -3.23
C PRO A 73 -17.02 -9.79 -1.97
N VAL A 74 -15.68 -9.88 -2.11
CA VAL A 74 -14.76 -9.98 -0.97
C VAL A 74 -14.70 -8.64 -0.22
N ALA A 75 -14.55 -7.53 -0.95
CA ALA A 75 -14.61 -6.18 -0.41
C ALA A 75 -15.96 -5.90 0.24
N LYS A 76 -17.06 -6.30 -0.43
CA LYS A 76 -18.42 -6.17 0.09
C LYS A 76 -18.63 -6.91 1.41
N GLN A 77 -18.20 -8.17 1.47
CA GLN A 77 -18.31 -8.98 2.69
C GLN A 77 -17.47 -8.38 3.81
N HIS A 78 -16.27 -7.89 3.51
CA HIS A 78 -15.40 -7.25 4.50
C HIS A 78 -16.01 -5.96 5.05
N LEU A 79 -16.47 -5.06 4.19
CA LEU A 79 -17.11 -3.80 4.59
C LEU A 79 -18.35 -4.07 5.47
N HIS A 80 -19.22 -4.98 5.04
CA HIS A 80 -20.39 -5.37 5.85
C HIS A 80 -20.02 -5.93 7.21
N ARG A 81 -18.94 -6.70 7.31
CA ARG A 81 -18.45 -7.23 8.59
C ARG A 81 -17.97 -6.10 9.50
N VAL A 82 -17.23 -5.14 8.94
CA VAL A 82 -16.72 -3.97 9.67
C VAL A 82 -17.87 -3.10 10.19
N GLN A 83 -18.90 -2.85 9.38
CA GLN A 83 -20.04 -2.00 9.78
C GLN A 83 -21.01 -2.66 10.78
N ARG A 84 -21.12 -3.99 10.78
CA ARG A 84 -22.09 -4.72 11.64
C ARG A 84 -21.52 -5.22 12.96
N THR A 85 -20.22 -5.09 13.17
CA THR A 85 -19.58 -5.58 14.38
C THR A 85 -19.60 -4.47 15.43
N ASP A 86 -20.39 -4.66 16.47
CA ASP A 86 -20.34 -3.81 17.65
C ASP A 86 -19.07 -4.13 18.45
N GLY A 87 -18.05 -3.27 18.34
CA GLY A 87 -16.77 -3.41 19.07
C GLY A 87 -15.53 -3.43 18.18
N TYR A 88 -14.41 -3.88 18.73
CA TYR A 88 -13.13 -3.91 18.02
C TYR A 88 -13.14 -4.97 16.92
N ILE A 89 -12.88 -4.53 15.70
CA ILE A 89 -12.64 -5.39 14.55
C ILE A 89 -11.43 -4.91 13.76
N VAL A 90 -10.59 -5.85 13.34
CA VAL A 90 -9.48 -5.56 12.42
C VAL A 90 -10.07 -5.24 11.05
N SER A 91 -9.98 -3.97 10.62
CA SER A 91 -10.52 -3.53 9.33
C SER A 91 -9.42 -3.27 8.29
N TYR A 92 -8.26 -2.77 8.71
CA TYR A 92 -7.22 -2.17 7.86
C TYR A 92 -7.69 -0.99 7.00
N LEU A 93 -8.85 -0.41 7.32
CA LEU A 93 -9.41 0.74 6.61
C LEU A 93 -9.14 2.07 7.34
N SER A 94 -8.56 2.02 8.54
CA SER A 94 -8.31 3.21 9.33
C SER A 94 -7.20 4.09 8.74
N PRO A 95 -7.20 5.40 9.05
CA PRO A 95 -6.09 6.28 8.68
C PRO A 95 -4.71 5.79 9.11
N GLN A 96 -4.60 5.09 10.25
CA GLN A 96 -3.34 4.50 10.72
C GLN A 96 -2.87 3.39 9.78
N SER A 97 -3.77 2.49 9.37
CA SER A 97 -3.44 1.45 8.40
C SER A 97 -3.09 2.02 7.04
N GLN A 98 -3.80 3.07 6.57
CA GLN A 98 -3.45 3.77 5.34
C GLN A 98 -2.01 4.30 5.39
N ASN A 99 -1.61 4.94 6.49
CA ASN A 99 -0.24 5.44 6.67
C ASN A 99 0.79 4.30 6.71
N GLU A 100 0.48 3.20 7.39
CA GLU A 100 1.35 2.03 7.44
C GLU A 100 1.60 1.46 6.04
N PHE A 101 0.53 1.30 5.24
CA PHE A 101 0.66 0.87 3.84
C PHE A 101 1.50 1.84 3.00
N ILE A 102 1.28 3.15 3.14
CA ILE A 102 2.05 4.17 2.42
C ILE A 102 3.53 4.07 2.78
N ASN A 103 3.85 3.92 4.07
CA ASN A 103 5.23 3.78 4.53
C ASN A 103 5.87 2.50 3.99
N LEU A 104 5.20 1.36 4.10
CA LEU A 104 5.69 0.08 3.57
C LEU A 104 5.92 0.13 2.06
N LEU A 105 5.00 0.77 1.31
CA LEU A 105 5.15 1.00 -0.13
C LEU A 105 6.36 1.90 -0.43
N GLY A 106 6.46 3.03 0.28
CA GLY A 106 7.58 3.96 0.13
C GLY A 106 8.93 3.28 0.39
N ASP A 107 9.03 2.51 1.48
CA ASP A 107 10.24 1.79 1.85
C ASP A 107 10.60 0.71 0.83
N HIS A 108 9.60 0.00 0.29
CA HIS A 108 9.82 -0.98 -0.77
C HIS A 108 10.34 -0.31 -2.04
N ILE A 109 9.73 0.81 -2.47
CA ILE A 109 10.17 1.58 -3.63
C ILE A 109 11.59 2.11 -3.43
N ARG A 110 11.90 2.70 -2.27
CA ARG A 110 13.25 3.16 -1.93
C ARG A 110 14.26 2.00 -1.98
N THR A 111 13.90 0.84 -1.43
CA THR A 111 14.74 -0.36 -1.50
C THR A 111 15.08 -0.74 -2.93
N VAL A 112 14.09 -0.76 -3.83
CA VAL A 112 14.31 -1.06 -5.26
C VAL A 112 15.19 0.01 -5.92
N ILE A 113 14.94 1.30 -5.64
CA ILE A 113 15.76 2.41 -6.14
C ILE A 113 17.22 2.23 -5.70
N PHE A 114 17.47 1.99 -4.41
CA PHE A 114 18.82 1.79 -3.88
C PHE A 114 19.50 0.55 -4.48
N GLN A 115 18.78 -0.56 -4.65
CA GLN A 115 19.33 -1.74 -5.32
C GLN A 115 19.79 -1.44 -6.75
N ASN A 116 19.07 -0.58 -7.47
CA ASN A 116 19.46 -0.16 -8.81
C ASN A 116 20.66 0.80 -8.79
N ILE A 117 20.69 1.76 -7.86
CA ILE A 117 21.81 2.69 -7.70
C ILE A 117 23.10 1.94 -7.33
N ILE A 118 23.04 0.97 -6.42
CA ILE A 118 24.21 0.18 -5.99
C ILE A 118 24.82 -0.61 -7.17
N LYS A 119 23.99 -1.05 -8.12
CA LYS A 119 24.45 -1.73 -9.33
C LYS A 119 25.03 -0.77 -10.38
N ALA A 120 24.66 0.51 -10.33
CA ALA A 120 25.07 1.49 -11.31
C ALA A 120 26.55 1.87 -11.13
N LYS A 121 27.30 1.87 -12.24
CA LYS A 121 28.70 2.31 -12.22
C LYS A 121 28.86 3.81 -12.01
N TYR A 122 27.89 4.59 -12.48
CA TYR A 122 27.91 6.05 -12.43
C TYR A 122 26.62 6.55 -11.78
N PHE A 123 26.78 7.42 -10.78
CA PHE A 123 25.68 8.13 -10.14
C PHE A 123 26.11 9.53 -9.71
N ALA A 124 25.12 10.41 -9.54
CA ALA A 124 25.26 11.73 -8.97
C ALA A 124 24.11 11.97 -7.97
N ILE A 125 24.41 12.68 -6.89
CA ILE A 125 23.42 13.11 -5.90
C ILE A 125 23.09 14.56 -6.20
N MET A 126 21.81 14.87 -6.32
CA MET A 126 21.29 16.20 -6.61
C MET A 126 20.41 16.63 -5.44
N PHE A 127 20.51 17.91 -5.10
CA PHE A 127 19.68 18.54 -4.10
C PHE A 127 19.04 19.77 -4.74
N ASP A 128 17.73 19.93 -4.53
CA ASP A 128 17.00 21.13 -4.94
C ASP A 128 16.19 21.65 -3.75
N SER A 129 16.37 22.93 -3.41
CA SER A 129 15.76 23.55 -2.24
C SER A 129 14.78 24.64 -2.66
N THR A 130 13.58 24.58 -2.10
CA THR A 130 12.55 25.60 -2.29
C THR A 130 11.96 26.00 -0.94
N PRO A 131 11.86 27.30 -0.64
CA PRO A 131 11.19 27.75 0.58
C PRO A 131 9.69 27.46 0.48
N ASP A 132 9.12 26.87 1.51
CA ASP A 132 7.68 26.62 1.60
C ASP A 132 6.90 27.87 2.04
N ILE A 133 5.57 27.74 2.17
CA ILE A 133 4.67 28.84 2.58
C ILE A 133 5.01 29.38 3.98
N SER A 134 5.68 28.59 4.82
CA SER A 134 6.14 28.97 6.16
C SER A 134 7.53 29.60 6.17
N HIS A 135 8.15 29.80 4.99
CA HIS A 135 9.55 30.17 4.82
C HIS A 135 10.55 29.16 5.40
N THR A 136 10.13 27.91 5.52
CA THR A 136 11.01 26.79 5.85
C THR A 136 11.53 26.20 4.55
N ASP A 137 12.85 26.09 4.41
CA ASP A 137 13.46 25.43 3.26
C ASP A 137 13.09 23.94 3.26
N GLN A 138 12.49 23.47 2.16
CA GLN A 138 12.28 22.06 1.89
C GLN A 138 13.28 21.63 0.82
N MET A 139 14.17 20.70 1.16
CA MET A 139 15.21 20.24 0.24
C MET A 139 14.87 18.84 -0.30
N SER A 140 14.62 18.74 -1.60
CA SER A 140 14.45 17.45 -2.27
C SER A 140 15.80 16.78 -2.52
N GLN A 141 15.88 15.48 -2.24
CA GLN A 141 17.02 14.64 -2.57
C GLN A 141 16.68 13.75 -3.78
N VAL A 142 17.46 13.87 -4.85
CA VAL A 142 17.31 13.09 -6.07
C VAL A 142 18.63 12.43 -6.41
N ILE A 143 18.61 11.13 -6.75
CA ILE A 143 19.79 10.43 -7.25
C ILE A 143 19.61 10.17 -8.75
N ARG A 144 20.58 10.63 -9.54
CA ARG A 144 20.70 10.38 -10.97
C ARG A 144 21.72 9.27 -11.20
N TYR A 145 21.36 8.21 -11.92
CA TYR A 145 22.25 7.06 -12.13
C TYR A 145 22.07 6.43 -13.50
N VAL A 146 23.10 5.72 -13.96
CA VAL A 146 23.17 5.16 -15.31
C VAL A 146 22.92 3.66 -15.29
N HIS A 147 21.86 3.22 -15.96
CA HIS A 147 21.60 1.83 -16.29
C HIS A 147 22.31 1.46 -17.60
N ILE A 148 23.13 0.41 -17.55
CA ILE A 148 23.82 -0.13 -18.71
C ILE A 148 23.30 -1.55 -18.89
N GLU A 149 22.51 -1.74 -19.94
CA GLU A 149 21.94 -3.02 -20.36
C GLU A 149 22.46 -3.39 -21.76
N ASP A 150 22.29 -4.64 -22.18
CA ASP A 150 22.64 -5.05 -23.54
C ASP A 150 21.84 -4.28 -24.60
N SER A 151 20.65 -3.80 -24.23
CA SER A 151 19.75 -2.97 -25.04
C SER A 151 20.21 -1.52 -25.21
N GLY A 152 21.13 -1.04 -24.36
CA GLY A 152 21.65 0.32 -24.42
C GLY A 152 21.94 0.95 -23.05
N VAL A 153 22.17 2.26 -23.08
CA VAL A 153 22.47 3.08 -21.90
C VAL A 153 21.30 4.01 -21.60
N HIS A 154 20.78 3.93 -20.38
CA HIS A 154 19.66 4.75 -19.92
C HIS A 154 20.06 5.55 -18.67
N VAL A 155 19.71 6.83 -18.65
CA VAL A 155 19.93 7.70 -17.49
C VAL A 155 18.61 7.86 -16.76
N THR A 156 18.59 7.55 -15.47
CA THR A 156 17.40 7.60 -14.62
C THR A 156 17.63 8.56 -13.47
N GLU A 157 16.61 9.36 -13.15
CA GLU A 157 16.54 10.20 -11.96
C GLU A 157 15.48 9.63 -11.03
N SER A 158 15.81 9.49 -9.75
CA SER A 158 14.90 8.94 -8.76
C SER A 158 14.89 9.82 -7.52
N PHE A 159 13.71 10.33 -7.18
CA PHE A 159 13.45 11.01 -5.92
C PHE A 159 13.61 10.03 -4.76
N ILE A 160 14.30 10.45 -3.69
CA ILE A 160 14.59 9.64 -2.52
C ILE A 160 13.75 10.09 -1.33
N ASP A 161 13.87 11.36 -0.96
CA ASP A 161 13.10 11.96 0.13
C ASP A 161 13.22 13.50 0.13
N PHE A 162 12.44 14.13 1.01
CA PHE A 162 12.66 15.51 1.44
C PHE A 162 13.48 15.54 2.74
N ILE A 163 14.33 16.56 2.89
CA ILE A 163 15.14 16.85 4.08
C ILE A 163 14.79 18.25 4.59
#